data_AF-A0AAV5DGC9-F1
#
_entry.id   AF-A0AAV5DGC9-F1
#
_cell.length_a   1.000
_cell.length_b   1.000
_cell.length_c   1.000
_cell.angle_alpha   90.00
_cell.angle_beta   90.00
_cell.angle_gamma   90.00
#
_symmetry.space_group_name_H-M   'P 1'
#
loop_
_entity.id
_entity.type
_entity.pdbx_description
1 polymer ?
#
loop_
_entity_poly.entity_id
_entity_poly.type
_entity_poly.pdbx_seq_one_letter_code
_entity_poly.pdbx_strand_id
1 'polypeptide(L)'
;MYASTNSAKFLAFLIVVPWVIDFLVHDYVMMPFLERYVQKVPLAAELLDVRRSQKLHMVNDLKIEKARYRFEVEIGKSPRLSDEEVWSELREKAIELRDEWRLENRKAFANIWSDMVYGIVLFLLICFNQSKVAMLKFTGYKLLNNVSDSGKAFLIILVSDILLGYHSEPGWHTMIEVILEHYGFEADEAAVTFFVCLVPVALDVFIKFWVYKYLPRLSPSVVNVLDEVKRH
;
A
#
# COMPACT_ATOMS: atom_id res chain seq x y z
N MET A 1 5.18 -19.05 30.34
CA MET A 1 4.19 -17.95 30.24
C MET A 1 4.88 -16.58 30.24
N TYR A 2 5.68 -16.22 31.25
CA TYR A 2 6.44 -14.95 31.31
C TYR A 2 7.27 -14.60 30.06
N ALA A 3 7.99 -15.56 29.48
CA ALA A 3 8.77 -15.32 28.26
C ALA A 3 7.89 -15.00 27.04
N SER A 4 6.72 -15.63 26.91
CA SER A 4 5.79 -15.37 25.81
C SER A 4 5.15 -13.98 25.94
N THR A 5 4.82 -13.55 27.16
CA THR A 5 4.25 -12.21 27.42
C THR A 5 5.25 -11.09 27.12
N ASN A 6 6.53 -11.26 27.47
CA ASN A 6 7.56 -10.25 27.17
C ASN A 6 7.86 -10.15 25.67
N SER A 7 7.86 -11.28 24.94
CA SER A 7 7.98 -11.28 23.48
C SER A 7 6.78 -10.58 22.82
N ALA A 8 5.56 -10.82 23.30
CA ALA A 8 4.36 -10.16 22.77
C ALA A 8 4.39 -8.65 23.02
N LYS A 9 4.77 -8.21 24.22
CA LYS A 9 4.94 -6.78 24.54
C LYS A 9 5.99 -6.12 23.64
N PHE A 10 7.11 -6.81 23.39
CA PHE A 10 8.16 -6.28 22.52
C PHE A 10 7.71 -6.24 21.05
N LEU A 11 6.96 -7.24 20.58
CA LEU A 11 6.37 -7.22 19.24
C LEU A 11 5.39 -6.06 19.08
N ALA A 12 4.48 -5.87 20.04
CA ALA A 12 3.57 -4.72 20.04
C ALA A 12 4.34 -3.40 20.05
N PHE A 13 5.41 -3.30 20.82
CA PHE A 13 6.28 -2.13 20.83
C PHE A 13 6.98 -1.87 19.48
N LEU A 14 7.44 -2.93 18.79
CA LEU A 14 8.05 -2.82 17.46
C LEU A 14 7.06 -2.38 16.37
N ILE A 15 5.77 -2.58 16.56
CA ILE A 15 4.73 -2.17 15.61
C ILE A 15 4.23 -0.76 15.95
N VAL A 16 3.84 -0.55 17.20
CA VAL A 16 3.18 0.68 17.64
C VAL A 16 4.11 1.89 17.63
N VAL A 17 5.36 1.74 18.09
CA VAL A 17 6.26 2.89 18.20
C VAL A 17 6.63 3.47 16.83
N PRO A 18 7.12 2.69 15.86
CA PRO A 18 7.41 3.22 14.53
C PRO A 18 6.16 3.84 13.88
N TRP A 19 4.99 3.20 14.03
CA TRP A 19 3.73 3.72 13.46
C TRP A 19 3.31 5.06 14.07
N VAL A 20 3.41 5.22 15.40
CA VAL A 20 3.12 6.51 16.05
C VAL A 20 4.12 7.59 15.61
N ILE A 21 5.41 7.24 15.49
CA ILE A 21 6.42 8.20 15.05
C ILE A 21 6.18 8.63 13.60
N ASP A 22 5.85 7.68 12.72
CA ASP A 22 5.47 7.96 11.33
C ASP A 22 4.34 9.00 11.26
N PHE A 23 3.22 8.72 11.93
CA PHE A 23 2.08 9.63 12.00
C PHE A 23 2.47 11.03 12.52
N LEU A 24 3.26 11.10 13.59
CA LEU A 24 3.71 12.39 14.14
C LEU A 24 4.60 13.14 13.15
N VAL A 25 5.51 12.45 12.46
CA VAL A 25 6.38 13.06 11.46
C VAL A 25 5.58 13.51 10.25
N HIS A 26 4.67 12.69 9.75
CA HIS A 26 3.82 13.02 8.62
C HIS A 26 2.95 14.27 8.91
N ASP A 27 2.07 14.19 9.91
CA ASP A 27 1.01 15.18 10.11
C ASP A 27 1.47 16.43 10.88
N TYR A 28 2.40 16.28 11.83
CA TYR A 28 2.81 17.40 12.69
C TYR A 28 4.15 18.03 12.29
N VAL A 29 4.96 17.37 11.46
CA VAL A 29 6.25 17.90 11.01
C VAL A 29 6.24 18.19 9.52
N MET A 30 6.02 17.17 8.69
CA MET A 30 6.15 17.27 7.23
C MET A 30 5.05 18.12 6.62
N MET A 31 3.78 17.88 6.96
CA MET A 31 2.67 18.63 6.37
C MET A 31 2.75 20.15 6.64
N PRO A 32 2.93 20.62 7.89
CA PRO A 32 3.13 22.05 8.17
C PRO A 32 4.40 22.63 7.55
N PHE A 33 5.48 21.84 7.50
CA PHE A 33 6.72 22.25 6.84
C PHE A 33 6.51 22.49 5.35
N LEU A 34 5.90 21.53 4.64
CA LEU A 34 5.68 21.60 3.19
C LEU A 34 4.75 22.75 2.80
N GLU A 35 3.71 23.00 3.60
CA GLU A 35 2.81 24.13 3.39
C GLU A 35 3.58 25.46 3.39
N ARG A 36 4.45 25.67 4.38
CA ARG A 36 5.27 26.88 4.46
C ARG A 36 6.41 26.91 3.44
N TYR A 37 6.97 25.76 3.12
CA TYR A 37 8.12 25.64 2.23
C TYR A 37 7.75 25.96 0.78
N VAL A 38 6.63 25.42 0.29
CA VAL A 38 6.07 25.70 -1.05
C VAL A 38 5.78 27.20 -1.23
N GLN A 39 5.28 27.89 -0.20
CA GLN A 39 5.04 29.34 -0.27
C GLN A 39 6.31 30.18 -0.39
N LYS A 40 7.43 29.71 0.17
CA LYS A 40 8.69 30.46 0.23
C LYS A 40 9.67 30.12 -0.89
N VAL A 41 9.62 28.90 -1.41
CA VAL A 41 10.60 28.38 -2.35
C VAL A 41 9.92 28.06 -3.69
N PRO A 42 10.11 28.89 -4.73
CA PRO A 42 9.47 28.71 -6.03
C PRO A 42 9.73 27.34 -6.66
N LEU A 43 10.96 26.82 -6.52
CA LEU A 43 11.31 25.49 -7.03
C LEU A 43 10.51 24.38 -6.34
N ALA A 44 10.24 24.51 -5.04
CA ALA A 44 9.43 23.53 -4.31
C ALA A 44 7.95 23.63 -4.72
N ALA A 45 7.47 24.84 -4.98
CA ALA A 45 6.13 25.06 -5.51
C ALA A 45 5.94 24.40 -6.88
N GLU A 46 6.94 24.52 -7.76
CA GLU A 46 6.92 23.88 -9.08
C GLU A 46 7.01 22.35 -8.98
N LEU A 47 7.90 21.84 -8.13
CA LEU A 47 8.12 20.40 -7.96
C LEU A 47 6.89 19.67 -7.39
N LEU A 48 6.17 20.31 -6.46
CA LEU A 48 4.96 19.77 -5.85
C LEU A 48 3.68 20.32 -6.51
N ASP A 49 3.80 20.99 -7.66
CA ASP A 49 2.66 21.45 -8.45
C ASP A 49 1.99 20.27 -9.17
N VAL A 50 0.85 20.55 -9.80
CA VAL A 50 0.11 19.62 -10.64
C VAL A 50 0.97 19.18 -11.83
N ARG A 51 1.15 17.86 -11.97
CA ARG A 51 1.89 17.23 -13.06
C ARG A 51 1.12 17.24 -14.38
N ARG A 52 1.81 16.97 -15.49
CA ARG A 52 1.19 16.96 -16.83
C ARG A 52 0.05 15.95 -16.94
N SER A 53 0.24 14.76 -16.40
CA SER A 53 -0.76 13.69 -16.36
C SER A 53 -1.99 14.10 -15.54
N GLN A 54 -1.79 14.58 -14.30
CA GLN A 54 -2.86 15.12 -13.45
C GLN A 54 -3.66 16.23 -14.15
N LYS A 55 -3.00 17.13 -14.91
CA LYS A 55 -3.69 18.15 -15.71
C LYS A 55 -4.64 17.55 -16.75
N LEU A 56 -4.31 16.41 -17.34
CA LEU A 56 -5.20 15.72 -18.28
C LEU A 56 -6.44 15.17 -17.58
N HIS A 57 -6.28 14.60 -16.37
CA HIS A 57 -7.41 14.16 -15.54
C HIS A 57 -8.33 15.34 -15.19
N MET A 58 -7.76 16.45 -14.72
CA MET A 58 -8.54 17.66 -14.41
C MET A 58 -9.32 18.19 -15.62
N VAL A 59 -8.73 18.16 -16.82
CA VAL A 59 -9.44 18.55 -18.06
C VAL A 59 -10.61 17.61 -18.35
N ASN A 60 -10.45 16.31 -18.09
CA ASN A 60 -11.54 15.36 -18.24
C ASN A 60 -12.66 15.61 -17.23
N ASP A 61 -12.32 15.85 -15.96
CA ASP A 61 -13.28 16.15 -14.91
C ASP A 61 -14.08 17.41 -15.23
N LEU A 62 -13.42 18.47 -15.70
CA LEU A 62 -14.08 19.70 -16.14
C LEU A 62 -15.02 19.49 -17.35
N LYS A 63 -14.71 18.55 -18.24
CA LYS A 63 -15.62 18.19 -19.35
C LYS A 63 -16.86 17.46 -18.84
N ILE A 64 -16.69 16.55 -17.89
CA ILE A 64 -17.79 15.81 -17.25
C ILE A 64 -18.69 16.79 -16.49
N GLU A 65 -18.10 17.70 -15.74
CA GLU A 65 -18.78 18.79 -15.03
C GLU A 65 -19.62 19.65 -15.98
N LYS A 66 -19.01 20.15 -17.05
CA LYS A 66 -19.71 20.92 -18.07
C LYS A 66 -20.86 20.13 -18.71
N ALA A 67 -20.66 18.84 -18.97
CA ALA A 67 -21.69 17.96 -19.51
C ALA A 67 -22.85 17.76 -18.51
N ARG A 68 -22.55 17.67 -17.21
CA ARG A 68 -23.56 17.59 -16.14
C ARG A 68 -24.42 18.85 -16.10
N TYR A 69 -23.82 20.05 -16.07
CA TYR A 69 -24.59 21.31 -16.09
C TYR A 69 -25.51 21.38 -17.29
N ARG A 70 -25.00 21.03 -18.49
CA ARG A 70 -25.83 20.99 -19.70
C ARG A 70 -26.99 20.01 -19.57
N PHE A 71 -26.72 18.81 -19.07
CA PHE A 71 -27.76 17.78 -18.90
C PHE A 71 -28.87 18.25 -17.93
N GLU A 72 -28.51 18.86 -16.80
CA GLU A 72 -29.47 19.36 -15.80
C GLU A 72 -30.41 20.42 -16.35
N VAL A 73 -29.88 21.30 -17.21
CA VAL A 73 -30.67 22.30 -17.93
C VAL A 73 -31.65 21.65 -18.89
N GLU A 74 -31.21 20.67 -19.69
CA GLU A 74 -32.05 20.01 -20.70
C GLU A 74 -33.21 19.21 -20.07
N ILE A 75 -33.03 18.69 -18.86
CA ILE A 75 -34.08 17.98 -18.11
C ILE A 75 -34.93 18.90 -17.21
N GLY A 76 -34.70 20.22 -17.28
CA GLY A 76 -35.46 21.21 -16.52
C GLY A 76 -35.21 21.21 -15.01
N LYS A 77 -34.09 20.66 -14.54
CA LYS A 77 -33.70 20.68 -13.12
C LYS A 77 -33.09 22.01 -12.69
N SER A 78 -32.46 22.74 -13.61
CA SER A 78 -31.81 24.02 -13.34
C SER A 78 -32.16 25.05 -14.42
N PRO A 79 -32.19 26.36 -14.08
CA PRO A 79 -32.34 27.40 -15.08
C PRO A 79 -31.14 27.41 -16.02
N ARG A 80 -31.34 27.86 -17.27
CA ARG A 80 -30.24 28.10 -18.20
C ARG A 80 -29.30 29.14 -17.61
N LEU A 81 -28.09 28.72 -17.28
CA LEU A 81 -27.00 29.62 -16.93
C LEU A 81 -26.54 30.36 -18.18
N SER A 82 -26.14 31.62 -18.01
CA SER A 82 -25.39 32.36 -19.02
C SER A 82 -24.00 31.74 -19.22
N ASP A 83 -23.40 31.98 -20.39
CA ASP A 83 -22.04 31.48 -20.67
C ASP A 83 -21.00 32.01 -19.67
N GLU A 84 -21.23 33.20 -19.09
CA GLU A 84 -20.37 33.81 -18.08
C GLU A 84 -20.47 33.11 -16.72
N GLU A 85 -21.70 32.77 -16.29
CA GLU A 85 -21.92 31.99 -15.06
C GLU A 85 -21.32 30.59 -15.18
N VAL A 86 -21.53 29.90 -16.31
CA VAL A 86 -20.93 28.58 -16.56
C VAL A 86 -19.40 28.66 -16.52
N TRP A 87 -18.82 29.72 -17.09
CA TRP A 87 -17.37 29.92 -17.05
C TRP A 87 -16.86 30.15 -15.62
N SER A 88 -17.58 30.92 -14.81
CA SER A 88 -17.24 31.17 -13.41
C SER A 88 -17.23 29.89 -12.59
N GLU A 89 -18.29 29.08 -12.71
CA GLU A 89 -18.44 27.79 -12.03
C GLU A 89 -17.30 26.82 -12.42
N LEU A 90 -17.02 26.68 -13.72
CA LEU A 90 -15.93 25.82 -14.19
C LEU A 90 -14.55 26.32 -13.75
N ARG A 91 -14.37 27.64 -13.63
CA ARG A 91 -13.13 28.22 -13.11
C ARG A 91 -12.94 27.92 -11.63
N GLU A 92 -14.00 28.03 -10.83
CA GLU A 92 -13.97 27.67 -9.42
C GLU A 92 -13.61 26.19 -9.25
N LYS A 93 -14.28 25.31 -10.00
CA LYS A 93 -13.97 23.88 -10.01
C LYS A 93 -12.53 23.58 -10.44
N ALA A 94 -12.00 24.31 -11.42
CA ALA A 94 -10.61 24.15 -11.85
C ALA A 94 -9.60 24.55 -10.77
N ILE A 95 -9.92 25.58 -9.97
CA ILE A 95 -9.11 26.03 -8.83
C ILE A 95 -9.16 24.99 -7.70
N GLU A 96 -10.35 24.48 -7.38
CA GLU A 96 -10.56 23.41 -6.40
C GLU A 96 -9.72 22.17 -6.76
N LEU A 97 -9.90 21.62 -7.97
CA LEU A 97 -9.15 20.44 -8.44
C LEU A 97 -7.64 20.66 -8.40
N ARG A 98 -7.16 21.86 -8.74
CA ARG A 98 -5.73 22.20 -8.67
C ARG A 98 -5.23 22.12 -7.24
N ASP A 99 -5.98 22.67 -6.29
CA ASP A 99 -5.56 22.76 -4.89
C ASP A 99 -5.65 21.40 -4.19
N GLU A 100 -6.61 20.55 -4.58
CA GLU A 100 -6.71 19.13 -4.21
C GLU A 100 -5.47 18.35 -4.68
N TRP A 101 -5.15 18.36 -5.98
CA TRP A 101 -3.99 17.65 -6.52
C TRP A 101 -2.67 18.13 -5.91
N ARG A 102 -2.53 19.43 -5.65
CA ARG A 102 -1.37 19.98 -4.94
C ARG A 102 -1.29 19.47 -3.50
N LEU A 103 -2.41 19.31 -2.82
CA LEU A 103 -2.44 18.74 -1.48
C LEU A 103 -2.04 17.27 -1.49
N GLU A 104 -2.54 16.49 -2.44
CA GLU A 104 -2.16 15.09 -2.63
C GLU A 104 -0.67 14.93 -2.92
N ASN A 105 -0.11 15.75 -3.81
CA ASN A 105 1.34 15.74 -4.10
C ASN A 105 2.18 16.04 -2.84
N ARG A 106 1.71 16.95 -1.97
CA ARG A 106 2.37 17.22 -0.68
C ARG A 106 2.26 16.04 0.29
N LYS A 107 1.08 15.41 0.40
CA LYS A 107 0.86 14.22 1.24
C LYS A 107 1.74 13.06 0.80
N ALA A 108 1.75 12.75 -0.51
CA ALA A 108 2.62 11.72 -1.07
C ALA A 108 4.10 11.97 -0.78
N PHE A 109 4.55 13.22 -0.91
CA PHE A 109 5.92 13.57 -0.54
C PHE A 109 6.17 13.41 0.97
N ALA A 110 5.22 13.81 1.82
CA ALA A 110 5.31 13.61 3.27
C ALA A 110 5.38 12.13 3.64
N ASN A 111 4.58 11.27 3.01
CA ASN A 111 4.56 9.82 3.19
C ASN A 111 5.94 9.21 2.94
N ILE A 112 6.63 9.59 1.86
CA ILE A 112 8.00 9.11 1.56
C ILE A 112 8.94 9.37 2.74
N TRP A 113 8.89 10.58 3.31
CA TRP A 113 9.79 10.98 4.39
C TRP A 113 9.39 10.37 5.74
N SER A 114 8.10 10.28 6.05
CA SER A 114 7.63 9.68 7.28
C SER A 114 7.90 8.17 7.29
N ASP A 115 7.69 7.48 6.17
CA ASP A 115 8.01 6.05 6.01
C ASP A 115 9.52 5.78 6.11
N MET A 116 10.35 6.71 5.60
CA MET A 116 11.79 6.61 5.79
C MET A 116 12.15 6.71 7.27
N VAL A 117 11.52 7.62 8.02
CA VAL A 117 11.71 7.73 9.48
C VAL A 117 11.18 6.49 10.21
N TYR A 118 10.02 5.97 9.82
CA TYR A 118 9.47 4.69 10.30
C TYR A 118 10.53 3.58 10.17
N GLY A 119 11.11 3.45 8.97
CA GLY A 119 12.13 2.44 8.67
C GLY A 119 13.38 2.60 9.53
N ILE A 120 13.87 3.84 9.70
CA ILE A 120 15.02 4.14 10.56
C ILE A 120 14.70 3.79 12.02
N VAL A 121 13.55 4.21 12.54
CA VAL A 121 13.15 3.92 13.93
C VAL A 121 13.04 2.42 14.15
N LEU A 122 12.35 1.70 13.26
CA LEU A 122 12.23 0.25 13.34
C LEU A 122 13.61 -0.42 13.32
N PHE A 123 14.50 0.02 12.42
CA PHE A 123 15.87 -0.48 12.34
C PHE A 123 16.63 -0.25 13.64
N LEU A 124 16.60 0.96 14.20
CA LEU A 124 17.25 1.29 15.47
C LEU A 124 16.67 0.48 16.63
N LEU A 125 15.36 0.29 16.69
CA LEU A 125 14.73 -0.55 17.71
C LEU A 125 15.23 -1.99 17.65
N ILE A 126 15.35 -2.56 16.45
CA ILE A 126 15.91 -3.90 16.24
C ILE A 126 17.40 -3.94 16.63
N CYS A 127 18.18 -2.95 16.18
CA CYS A 127 19.62 -2.88 16.42
C CYS A 127 19.99 -2.73 17.89
N PHE A 128 19.26 -1.90 18.66
CA PHE A 128 19.55 -1.64 20.07
C PHE A 128 18.91 -2.65 21.04
N ASN A 129 17.92 -3.44 20.60
CA ASN A 129 17.24 -4.43 21.45
C ASN A 129 17.58 -5.89 21.06
N GLN A 130 18.84 -6.17 20.72
CA GLN A 130 19.28 -7.50 20.25
C GLN A 130 18.84 -8.67 21.14
N SER A 131 18.87 -8.51 22.47
CA SER A 131 18.45 -9.55 23.41
C SER A 131 16.95 -9.85 23.32
N LYS A 132 16.10 -8.82 23.21
CA LYS A 132 14.65 -8.97 23.02
C LYS A 132 14.32 -9.51 21.63
N VAL A 133 15.08 -9.12 20.61
CA VAL A 133 14.96 -9.67 19.25
C VAL A 133 15.30 -11.16 19.23
N ALA A 134 16.38 -11.58 19.88
CA ALA A 134 16.76 -12.98 20.01
C ALA A 134 15.68 -13.80 20.74
N MET A 135 15.09 -13.22 21.79
CA MET A 135 13.98 -13.83 22.52
C MET A 135 12.70 -13.96 21.68
N LEU A 136 12.38 -12.96 20.87
CA LEU A 136 11.27 -12.99 19.92
C LEU A 136 11.51 -14.08 18.86
N LYS A 137 12.71 -14.15 18.27
CA LYS A 137 13.12 -15.20 17.33
C LYS A 137 13.00 -16.60 17.94
N PHE A 138 13.49 -16.78 19.17
CA PHE A 138 13.37 -18.05 19.88
C PHE A 138 11.91 -18.42 20.16
N THR A 139 11.09 -17.45 20.54
CA THR A 139 9.65 -17.67 20.78
C THR A 139 8.96 -18.09 19.48
N GLY A 140 9.22 -17.41 18.36
CA GLY A 140 8.69 -17.77 17.05
C GLY A 140 9.16 -19.16 16.60
N TYR A 141 10.44 -19.47 16.74
CA TYR A 141 10.98 -20.80 16.42
C TYR A 141 10.33 -21.91 17.25
N LYS A 142 10.12 -21.68 18.55
CA LYS A 142 9.43 -22.63 19.43
C LYS A 142 7.95 -22.82 19.03
N LEU A 143 7.25 -21.75 18.68
CA LEU A 143 5.87 -21.83 18.19
C LEU A 143 5.79 -22.65 16.90
N LEU A 144 6.67 -22.37 15.93
CA LEU A 144 6.72 -23.10 14.67
C LEU A 144 7.09 -24.57 14.88
N ASN A 145 8.05 -24.88 15.74
CA ASN A 145 8.47 -26.26 16.01
C ASN A 145 7.45 -27.08 16.81
N ASN A 146 6.60 -26.44 17.60
CA ASN A 146 5.50 -27.12 18.29
C ASN A 146 4.40 -27.59 17.32
N VAL A 147 4.35 -27.07 16.08
CA VAL A 147 3.45 -27.55 15.04
C VAL A 147 4.04 -28.84 14.45
N SER A 148 3.20 -29.84 14.20
CA SER A 148 3.62 -31.06 13.50
C SER A 148 4.17 -30.73 12.11
N ASP A 149 5.06 -31.56 11.56
CA ASP A 149 5.61 -31.28 10.23
C ASP A 149 4.54 -31.28 9.14
N SER A 150 3.51 -32.12 9.27
CA SER A 150 2.30 -32.07 8.43
C SER A 150 1.49 -30.78 8.64
N GLY A 151 1.43 -30.22 9.85
CA GLY A 151 0.77 -28.93 10.11
C GLY A 151 1.54 -27.74 9.54
N LYS A 152 2.88 -27.77 9.60
CA LYS A 152 3.73 -26.75 8.94
C LYS A 152 3.53 -26.78 7.43
N ALA A 153 3.52 -27.96 6.84
CA ALA A 153 3.23 -28.19 5.42
C ALA A 153 1.87 -27.60 5.02
N PHE A 154 0.83 -27.95 5.79
CA PHE A 154 -0.52 -27.46 5.57
C PHE A 154 -0.60 -25.93 5.67
N LEU A 155 0.01 -25.31 6.68
CA LEU A 155 0.04 -23.84 6.81
C LEU A 155 0.72 -23.16 5.62
N ILE A 156 1.84 -23.70 5.13
CA ILE A 156 2.54 -23.17 3.96
C ILE A 156 1.64 -23.24 2.72
N ILE A 157 0.98 -24.38 2.48
CA ILE A 157 0.06 -24.57 1.36
C ILE A 157 -1.12 -23.60 1.47
N LEU A 158 -1.75 -23.52 2.64
CA LEU A 158 -2.89 -22.64 2.89
C LEU A 158 -2.55 -21.17 2.64
N VAL A 159 -1.42 -20.69 3.19
CA VAL A 159 -0.98 -19.30 3.00
C VAL A 159 -0.62 -19.03 1.53
N SER A 160 0.05 -19.98 0.87
CA SER A 160 0.36 -19.88 -0.55
C SER A 160 -0.91 -19.79 -1.39
N ASP A 161 -1.93 -20.59 -1.09
CA ASP A 161 -3.18 -20.61 -1.85
C ASP A 161 -4.00 -19.32 -1.65
N ILE A 162 -4.03 -18.78 -0.43
CA ILE A 162 -4.68 -17.49 -0.15
C ILE A 162 -3.97 -16.34 -0.87
N LEU A 163 -2.63 -16.30 -0.83
CA LEU A 163 -1.86 -15.18 -1.38
C LEU A 163 -1.63 -15.27 -2.88
N LEU A 164 -1.57 -16.47 -3.46
CA LEU A 164 -1.12 -16.70 -4.84
C LEU A 164 -2.11 -17.54 -5.64
N GLY A 165 -3.23 -17.95 -5.04
CA GLY A 165 -4.30 -18.64 -5.75
C GLY A 165 -5.00 -17.73 -6.76
N TYR A 166 -5.87 -18.34 -7.56
CA TYR A 166 -6.56 -17.64 -8.66
C TYR A 166 -7.36 -16.41 -8.21
N HIS A 167 -7.89 -16.43 -6.98
CA HIS A 167 -8.64 -15.30 -6.41
C HIS A 167 -7.77 -14.18 -5.84
N SER A 168 -6.43 -14.32 -5.88
CA SER A 168 -5.51 -13.30 -5.36
C SER A 168 -5.29 -12.13 -6.31
N GLU A 169 -5.61 -12.27 -7.61
CA GLU A 169 -5.37 -11.25 -8.64
C GLU A 169 -5.94 -9.86 -8.26
N PRO A 170 -7.21 -9.72 -7.84
CA PRO A 170 -7.74 -8.43 -7.41
C PRO A 170 -7.00 -7.89 -6.17
N GLY A 171 -6.58 -8.77 -5.27
CA GLY A 171 -5.82 -8.38 -4.07
C GLY A 171 -4.44 -7.81 -4.41
N TRP A 172 -3.74 -8.39 -5.38
CA TRP A 172 -2.47 -7.86 -5.88
C TRP A 172 -2.64 -6.54 -6.62
N HIS A 173 -3.70 -6.40 -7.41
CA HIS A 173 -4.00 -5.16 -8.12
C HIS A 173 -4.26 -4.02 -7.14
N THR A 174 -5.21 -4.19 -6.21
CA THR A 174 -5.48 -3.19 -5.16
C THR A 174 -4.27 -2.90 -4.29
N MET A 175 -3.46 -3.90 -3.94
CA MET A 175 -2.26 -3.67 -3.14
C MET A 175 -1.25 -2.76 -3.87
N ILE A 176 -1.05 -2.96 -5.17
CA ILE A 176 -0.14 -2.13 -5.96
C ILE A 176 -0.69 -0.72 -6.13
N GLU A 177 -2.00 -0.57 -6.41
CA GLU A 177 -2.65 0.74 -6.47
C GLU A 177 -2.45 1.53 -5.17
N VAL A 178 -2.76 0.91 -4.02
CA VAL A 178 -2.59 1.56 -2.70
C VAL A 178 -1.15 1.97 -2.46
N ILE A 179 -0.17 1.15 -2.85
CA ILE A 179 1.25 1.50 -2.71
C ILE A 179 1.62 2.68 -3.62
N LEU A 180 1.17 2.67 -4.88
CA LEU A 180 1.47 3.75 -5.82
C LEU A 180 0.82 5.06 -5.39
N GLU A 181 -0.45 5.03 -4.98
CA GLU A 181 -1.19 6.18 -4.45
C GLU A 181 -0.53 6.75 -3.20
N HIS A 182 -0.11 5.88 -2.27
CA HIS A 182 0.57 6.28 -1.04
C HIS A 182 1.84 7.11 -1.31
N TYR A 183 2.60 6.75 -2.36
CA TYR A 183 3.78 7.49 -2.78
C TYR A 183 3.51 8.53 -3.89
N GLY A 184 2.25 8.73 -4.26
CA GLY A 184 1.81 9.70 -5.27
C GLY A 184 2.26 9.38 -6.68
N PHE A 185 2.53 8.12 -6.99
CA PHE A 185 2.75 7.63 -8.34
C PHE A 185 1.42 7.31 -9.01
N GLU A 186 1.33 7.58 -10.31
CA GLU A 186 0.17 7.18 -11.10
C GLU A 186 0.31 5.73 -11.50
N ALA A 187 -0.76 4.96 -11.28
CA ALA A 187 -0.87 3.60 -11.75
C ALA A 187 -1.02 3.57 -13.27
N ASP A 188 0.02 3.13 -13.97
CA ASP A 188 -0.12 2.68 -15.35
C ASP A 188 -0.76 1.29 -15.34
N GLU A 189 -2.02 1.20 -15.76
CA GLU A 189 -2.79 -0.05 -15.81
C GLU A 189 -2.04 -1.18 -16.53
N ALA A 190 -1.28 -0.86 -17.58
CA ALA A 190 -0.48 -1.86 -18.28
C ALA A 190 0.67 -2.39 -17.41
N ALA A 191 1.38 -1.51 -16.70
CA ALA A 191 2.45 -1.90 -15.78
C ALA A 191 1.91 -2.66 -14.55
N VAL A 192 0.79 -2.22 -13.98
CA VAL A 192 0.13 -2.90 -12.86
C VAL A 192 -0.32 -4.30 -13.30
N THR A 193 -1.02 -4.40 -14.42
CA THR A 193 -1.44 -5.69 -14.99
C THR A 193 -0.24 -6.60 -15.23
N PHE A 194 0.83 -6.08 -15.84
CA PHE A 194 2.05 -6.87 -16.07
C PHE A 194 2.66 -7.40 -14.77
N PHE A 195 2.73 -6.56 -13.73
CA PHE A 195 3.22 -6.97 -12.41
C PHE A 195 2.34 -8.08 -11.81
N VAL A 196 1.02 -7.89 -11.80
CA VAL A 196 0.03 -8.82 -11.23
C VAL A 196 0.01 -10.14 -11.98
N CYS A 197 0.24 -10.15 -13.29
CA CYS A 197 0.34 -11.39 -14.06
C CYS A 197 1.68 -12.12 -13.87
N LEU A 198 2.78 -11.40 -13.64
CA LEU A 198 4.12 -12.01 -13.61
C LEU A 198 4.57 -12.41 -12.21
N VAL A 199 4.49 -11.49 -11.25
CA VAL A 199 5.15 -11.63 -9.95
C VAL A 199 4.44 -12.65 -9.06
N PRO A 200 3.12 -12.60 -8.85
CA PRO A 200 2.40 -13.61 -8.07
C PRO A 200 2.56 -15.01 -8.67
N VAL A 201 2.47 -15.14 -10.00
CA VAL A 201 2.62 -16.43 -10.69
C VAL A 201 4.04 -16.99 -10.54
N ALA A 202 5.08 -16.14 -10.67
CA ALA A 202 6.45 -16.56 -10.45
C ALA A 202 6.71 -16.98 -8.99
N LEU A 203 6.15 -16.25 -8.02
CA LEU A 203 6.20 -16.60 -6.60
C LEU A 203 5.49 -17.93 -6.32
N ASP A 204 4.34 -18.18 -6.95
CA ASP A 204 3.58 -19.43 -6.81
C ASP A 204 4.41 -20.63 -7.27
N VAL A 205 5.01 -20.53 -8.46
CA VAL A 205 5.90 -21.56 -9.00
C VAL A 205 7.11 -21.79 -8.09
N PHE A 206 7.72 -20.72 -7.57
CA PHE A 206 8.87 -20.83 -6.67
C PHE A 206 8.50 -21.52 -5.34
N ILE A 207 7.38 -21.13 -4.71
CA ILE A 207 6.91 -21.72 -3.45
C ILE A 207 6.54 -23.18 -3.67
N LYS A 208 5.78 -23.51 -4.73
CA LYS A 208 5.43 -24.89 -5.08
C LYS A 208 6.70 -25.71 -5.32
N PHE A 209 7.66 -25.22 -6.09
CA PHE A 209 8.93 -25.89 -6.31
C PHE A 209 9.68 -26.14 -4.99
N TRP A 210 9.76 -25.14 -4.11
CA TRP A 210 10.42 -25.26 -2.82
C TRP A 210 9.73 -26.31 -1.94
N VAL A 211 8.39 -26.28 -1.90
CA VAL A 211 7.56 -27.27 -1.20
C VAL A 211 7.84 -28.67 -1.74
N TYR A 212 7.71 -28.91 -3.05
CA TYR A 212 7.92 -30.26 -3.60
C TYR A 212 9.37 -30.77 -3.44
N LYS A 213 10.36 -29.89 -3.52
CA LYS A 213 11.78 -30.30 -3.47
C LYS A 213 12.31 -30.49 -2.06
N TYR A 214 11.93 -29.63 -1.12
CA TYR A 214 12.54 -29.56 0.20
C TYR A 214 11.62 -30.10 1.31
N LEU A 215 10.31 -30.01 1.16
CA LEU A 215 9.37 -30.43 2.21
C LEU A 215 9.37 -31.96 2.43
N PRO A 216 9.41 -32.83 1.41
CA PRO A 216 9.53 -34.28 1.60
C PRO A 216 10.81 -34.73 2.30
N ARG A 217 11.87 -33.91 2.28
CA ARG A 217 13.14 -34.19 2.96
C ARG A 217 13.09 -33.90 4.45
N LEU A 218 12.10 -33.12 4.89
CA LEU A 218 11.93 -32.73 6.29
C LEU A 218 10.98 -33.67 7.04
N SER A 219 9.99 -34.27 6.36
CA SER A 219 9.09 -35.25 6.98
C SER A 219 8.42 -36.19 5.96
N PRO A 220 8.53 -37.53 6.14
CA PRO A 220 7.86 -38.51 5.28
C PRO A 220 6.33 -38.43 5.29
N SER A 221 5.71 -37.93 6.38
CA SER A 221 4.25 -37.84 6.51
C SER A 221 3.62 -36.73 5.65
N VAL A 222 4.45 -35.81 5.14
CA VAL A 222 4.04 -34.74 4.23
C VAL A 222 3.80 -35.25 2.81
N VAL A 223 4.48 -36.35 2.43
CA VAL A 223 4.30 -36.99 1.11
C VAL A 223 2.86 -37.45 0.92
N ASN A 224 2.26 -38.02 1.97
CA ASN A 224 0.87 -38.48 1.93
C ASN A 224 -0.12 -37.33 1.71
N VAL A 225 0.10 -36.16 2.34
CA VAL A 225 -0.76 -34.98 2.17
C VAL A 225 -0.58 -34.37 0.77
N LEU A 226 0.65 -34.32 0.26
CA LEU A 226 0.92 -33.85 -1.11
C LEU A 226 0.30 -34.76 -2.16
N ASP A 227 0.36 -36.08 -1.97
CA ASP A 227 -0.26 -37.06 -2.87
C ASP A 227 -1.79 -37.01 -2.83
N GLU A 228 -2.38 -36.66 -1.69
CA GLU A 228 -3.82 -36.47 -1.53
C GLU A 228 -4.31 -35.18 -2.20
N VAL A 229 -3.56 -34.09 -2.08
CA VAL A 229 -3.81 -32.82 -2.80
C VAL A 229 -3.64 -32.98 -4.31
N LYS A 230 -2.71 -33.84 -4.77
CA LYS A 230 -2.48 -34.09 -6.20
C LYS A 230 -3.55 -34.96 -6.85
N ARG A 231 -4.39 -35.63 -6.06
CA ARG A 231 -5.53 -36.45 -6.53
C ARG A 231 -6.82 -35.64 -6.71
N HIS A 232 -6.84 -34.39 -6.25
CA HIS A 232 -7.93 -33.43 -6.41
C HIS A 232 -7.52 -32.30 -7.37
#